data_AF-A0A327V4Q7-F1
#
_entry.id   AF-A0A327V4Q7-F1
#
_cell.length_a   1.000
_cell.length_b   1.000
_cell.length_c   1.000
_cell.angle_alpha   90.00
_cell.angle_beta   90.00
_cell.angle_gamma   90.00
#
_symmetry.space_group_name_H-M   'P 1'
#
loop_
_entity.id
_entity.type
_entity.pdbx_description
1 polymer ?
#
loop_
_entity_poly.entity_id
_entity_poly.type
_entity_poly.pdbx_seq_one_letter_code
_entity_poly.pdbx_strand_id
1 'polypeptide(L)'
;GFGADYVATQREALVLARALIPEIFDRFLSQLEHSLDDPESVELTKRGWEARSWDPDDPRLEKLASALAGKLLSNRGLLAVPAEFRDQSDAASRYGMVNHHREDRSPSIARLNALVEANLRAAGIAVPHQ
;
A
#
# COMPACT_ATOMS: atom_id res chain seq x y z
N GLY A 1 -12.55 -15.17 1.16
CA GLY A 1 -12.47 -13.94 1.98
C GLY A 1 -11.05 -13.79 2.50
N PHE A 2 -10.75 -12.72 3.24
CA PHE A 2 -9.43 -12.57 3.88
C PHE A 2 -9.23 -13.57 5.01
N GLY A 3 -8.01 -14.06 5.18
CA GLY A 3 -7.65 -14.98 6.27
C GLY A 3 -7.66 -14.29 7.64
N ALA A 4 -7.82 -15.07 8.72
CA ALA A 4 -7.93 -14.54 10.07
C ALA A 4 -6.70 -13.71 10.50
N ASP A 5 -5.49 -14.18 10.16
CA ASP A 5 -4.23 -13.49 10.51
C ASP A 5 -4.10 -12.14 9.81
N TYR A 6 -4.57 -12.05 8.56
CA TYR A 6 -4.62 -10.79 7.82
C TYR A 6 -5.59 -9.82 8.50
N VAL A 7 -6.79 -10.28 8.84
CA VAL A 7 -7.80 -9.44 9.51
C VAL A 7 -7.31 -8.95 10.87
N ALA A 8 -6.64 -9.82 11.64
CA ALA A 8 -6.03 -9.44 12.92
C ALA A 8 -4.95 -8.36 12.74
N THR A 9 -4.04 -8.55 11.79
CA THR A 9 -2.97 -7.58 11.48
C THR A 9 -3.56 -6.23 11.05
N GLN A 10 -4.56 -6.24 10.17
CA GLN A 10 -5.23 -5.00 9.73
C GLN A 10 -5.93 -4.28 10.88
N ARG A 11 -6.55 -5.03 11.81
CA ARG A 11 -7.18 -4.43 13.00
C ARG A 11 -6.16 -3.75 13.90
N GLU A 12 -5.02 -4.39 14.16
CA GLU A 12 -3.93 -3.80 14.95
C GLU A 12 -3.37 -2.53 14.28
N ALA A 13 -3.16 -2.57 12.96
CA ALA A 13 -2.71 -1.41 12.19
C ALA A 13 -3.71 -0.24 12.25
N LEU A 14 -5.02 -0.53 12.20
CA LEU A 14 -6.06 0.49 12.34
C LEU A 14 -6.08 1.12 13.73
N VAL A 15 -5.90 0.32 14.79
CA VAL A 15 -5.79 0.85 16.16
C VAL A 15 -4.58 1.76 16.29
N LEU A 16 -3.44 1.37 15.72
CA LEU A 16 -2.22 2.17 15.72
C LEU A 16 -2.40 3.48 14.93
N ALA A 17 -2.98 3.41 13.73
CA ALA A 17 -3.24 4.59 12.90
C ALA A 17 -4.15 5.60 13.61
N ARG A 18 -5.21 5.11 14.28
CA ARG A 18 -6.11 5.95 15.08
C ARG A 18 -5.40 6.63 16.24
N ALA A 19 -4.45 5.94 16.87
CA ALA A 19 -3.69 6.48 18.00
C ALA A 19 -2.64 7.52 17.56
N LEU A 20 -1.99 7.31 16.41
CA LEU A 20 -0.90 8.15 15.95
C LEU A 20 -1.35 9.37 15.14
N ILE A 21 -2.44 9.26 14.38
CA ILE A 21 -2.90 10.31 13.46
C ILE A 21 -4.44 10.37 13.42
N PRO A 22 -5.10 10.70 14.55
CA PRO A 22 -6.56 10.70 14.63
C PRO A 22 -7.24 11.63 13.62
N GLU A 23 -6.58 12.72 13.21
CA GLU A 23 -7.10 13.73 12.28
C GLU A 23 -7.27 13.17 10.85
N ILE A 24 -6.47 12.18 10.46
CA ILE A 24 -6.56 11.52 9.15
C ILE A 24 -7.39 10.24 9.23
N PHE A 25 -7.59 9.68 10.42
CA PHE A 25 -8.17 8.36 10.59
C PHE A 25 -9.54 8.22 9.91
N ASP A 26 -10.42 9.22 10.03
CA ASP A 26 -11.75 9.17 9.39
C ASP A 26 -11.67 9.19 7.86
N ARG A 27 -10.73 9.94 7.29
CA ARG A 27 -10.46 9.93 5.84
C ARG A 27 -9.88 8.58 5.42
N PHE A 28 -8.93 8.04 6.18
CA PHE A 28 -8.34 6.73 5.92
C PHE A 28 -9.39 5.61 5.98
N LEU A 29 -10.32 5.68 6.95
CA LEU A 29 -11.41 4.72 7.08
C LEU A 29 -12.37 4.81 5.90
N SER A 30 -12.77 6.02 5.50
CA SER A 30 -13.62 6.23 4.31
C SER A 30 -12.98 5.68 3.03
N GLN A 31 -11.66 5.83 2.90
CA GLN A 31 -10.90 5.28 1.79
C GLN A 31 -10.82 3.75 1.84
N LEU A 32 -10.65 3.17 3.03
CA LEU A 32 -10.66 1.73 3.22
C LEU A 32 -12.03 1.13 2.89
N GLU A 33 -13.11 1.75 3.33
CA GLU A 33 -14.49 1.35 3.01
C GLU A 33 -14.72 1.36 1.49
N HIS A 34 -14.34 2.45 0.80
CA HIS A 34 -14.47 2.53 -0.65
C HIS A 34 -13.66 1.44 -1.39
N SER A 35 -12.47 1.11 -0.89
CA SER A 35 -11.65 0.02 -1.45
C SER A 35 -12.28 -1.36 -1.22
N LEU A 36 -12.94 -1.57 -0.07
CA LEU A 36 -13.59 -2.84 0.25
C LEU A 36 -14.92 -3.04 -0.50
N ASP A 37 -15.61 -1.95 -0.85
CA ASP A 37 -16.83 -1.98 -1.67
C ASP A 37 -16.54 -2.28 -3.15
N ASP A 38 -15.28 -2.18 -3.58
CA ASP A 38 -14.85 -2.45 -4.94
C ASP A 38 -14.25 -3.87 -5.08
N PRO A 39 -14.95 -4.78 -5.78
CA PRO A 39 -14.51 -6.17 -5.94
C PRO A 39 -13.12 -6.29 -6.60
N GLU A 40 -12.77 -5.38 -7.50
CA GLU A 40 -11.45 -5.40 -8.16
C GLU A 40 -10.33 -5.09 -7.16
N SER A 41 -10.53 -4.08 -6.31
CA SER A 41 -9.58 -3.71 -5.25
C SER A 41 -9.40 -4.84 -4.23
N VAL A 42 -10.49 -5.54 -3.88
CA VAL A 42 -10.45 -6.71 -3.00
C VAL A 42 -9.65 -7.85 -3.63
N GLU A 43 -9.88 -8.17 -4.90
CA GLU A 43 -9.13 -9.24 -5.58
C GLU A 43 -7.65 -8.91 -5.79
N LEU A 44 -7.33 -7.65 -6.10
CA LEU A 44 -5.93 -7.21 -6.17
C LEU A 44 -5.23 -7.32 -4.81
N THR A 45 -5.91 -6.98 -3.72
CA THR A 45 -5.36 -7.10 -2.36
C THR A 45 -5.10 -8.57 -1.99
N LYS A 46 -6.02 -9.48 -2.33
CA LYS A 46 -5.81 -10.93 -2.13
C LYS A 46 -4.62 -11.45 -2.92
N ARG A 47 -4.49 -11.07 -4.20
CA ARG A 47 -3.34 -11.46 -5.03
C ARG A 47 -2.03 -10.88 -4.51
N GLY A 48 -2.03 -9.66 -4.00
CA GLY A 48 -0.90 -9.06 -3.29
C GLY A 48 -0.49 -9.89 -2.07
N TRP A 49 -1.46 -10.40 -1.31
CA TRP A 49 -1.17 -11.30 -0.19
C TRP A 49 -0.62 -12.66 -0.63
N GLU A 50 -1.19 -13.25 -1.69
CA GLU A 50 -0.70 -14.49 -2.27
C GLU A 50 0.73 -14.36 -2.82
N ALA A 51 1.08 -13.19 -3.37
CA ALA A 51 2.43 -12.91 -3.87
C ALA A 51 3.52 -13.08 -2.80
N ARG A 52 3.18 -13.02 -1.51
CA ARG A 52 4.11 -13.29 -0.40
C ARG A 52 4.73 -14.69 -0.47
N SER A 53 4.03 -15.67 -1.03
CA SER A 53 4.54 -17.04 -1.20
C SER A 53 5.13 -17.31 -2.57
N TRP A 54 5.10 -16.33 -3.48
CA TRP A 54 5.66 -16.48 -4.83
C TRP A 54 7.18 -16.33 -4.81
N ASP A 55 7.80 -16.83 -5.88
CA ASP A 55 9.21 -16.57 -6.15
C ASP A 55 9.42 -15.06 -6.41
N PRO A 56 10.49 -14.43 -5.88
CA PRO A 56 10.77 -13.02 -6.13
C PRO A 56 10.99 -12.66 -7.61
N ASP A 57 11.39 -13.63 -8.43
CA ASP A 57 11.58 -13.46 -9.87
C ASP A 57 10.36 -13.98 -10.68
N ASP A 58 9.23 -14.27 -10.01
CA ASP A 58 8.02 -14.71 -10.67
C ASP A 58 7.47 -13.63 -11.62
N PRO A 59 7.30 -13.91 -12.92
CA PRO A 59 6.85 -12.92 -13.90
C PRO A 59 5.42 -12.40 -13.64
N ARG A 60 4.64 -13.07 -12.78
CA ARG A 60 3.32 -12.59 -12.36
C ARG A 60 3.40 -11.34 -11.49
N LEU A 61 4.55 -11.09 -10.83
CA LEU A 61 4.76 -9.91 -9.99
C LEU A 61 4.69 -8.61 -10.79
N GLU A 62 5.24 -8.58 -12.01
CA GLU A 62 5.19 -7.39 -12.88
C GLU A 62 3.75 -7.04 -13.26
N LYS A 63 2.97 -8.05 -13.67
CA LYS A 63 1.55 -7.85 -14.03
C LYS A 63 0.72 -7.38 -12.84
N LEU A 64 0.99 -7.95 -11.67
CA LEU A 64 0.32 -7.55 -10.43
C LEU A 64 0.69 -6.11 -10.04
N ALA A 65 1.97 -5.74 -10.16
CA ALA A 65 2.44 -4.39 -9.89
C ALA A 65 1.80 -3.36 -10.82
N SER A 66 1.69 -3.65 -12.12
CA SER A 66 1.02 -2.77 -13.08
C SER A 66 -0.46 -2.62 -12.78
N ALA A 67 -1.15 -3.70 -12.40
CA ALA A 67 -2.56 -3.64 -12.04
C ALA A 67 -2.80 -2.83 -10.76
N LEU A 68 -1.97 -3.04 -9.72
CA LEU A 68 -2.02 -2.28 -8.47
C LEU A 68 -1.76 -0.78 -8.72
N ALA A 69 -0.68 -0.45 -9.45
CA ALA A 69 -0.37 0.93 -9.79
C ALA A 69 -1.48 1.57 -10.65
N GLY A 70 -2.01 0.84 -11.63
CA GLY A 70 -3.14 1.29 -12.45
C GLY A 70 -4.35 1.65 -11.59
N LYS A 71 -4.70 0.79 -10.63
CA LYS A 71 -5.83 1.04 -9.71
C LYS A 71 -5.63 2.27 -8.83
N LEU A 72 -4.42 2.42 -8.28
CA LEU A 72 -4.04 3.60 -7.50
C LEU A 72 -4.12 4.88 -8.35
N LEU A 73 -3.68 4.82 -9.60
CA LEU A 73 -3.71 5.94 -10.54
C LEU A 73 -5.13 6.26 -11.04
N SER A 74 -6.04 5.29 -11.10
CA SER A 74 -7.45 5.57 -11.39
C SER A 74 -8.12 6.39 -10.30
N ASN A 75 -7.60 6.32 -9.07
CA ASN A 75 -8.10 7.04 -7.90
C ASN A 75 -7.09 8.09 -7.41
N ARG A 76 -6.55 8.94 -8.30
CA ARG A 76 -5.52 9.95 -7.94
C ARG A 76 -5.91 10.85 -6.77
N GLY A 77 -7.20 11.16 -6.59
CA GLY A 77 -7.69 11.93 -5.44
C GLY A 77 -7.41 11.27 -4.08
N LEU A 78 -7.27 9.94 -4.06
CA LEU A 78 -6.97 9.14 -2.88
C LEU A 78 -5.46 8.96 -2.63
N LEU A 79 -4.60 9.29 -3.61
CA LEU A 79 -3.14 9.29 -3.47
C LEU A 79 -2.59 10.63 -2.91
N ALA A 80 -3.44 11.65 -2.83
CA ALA A 80 -3.04 12.95 -2.31
C ALA A 80 -2.81 12.86 -0.80
N VAL A 81 -1.55 12.69 -0.40
CA VAL A 81 -1.12 12.92 0.99
C VAL A 81 -1.47 14.37 1.33
N PRO A 82 -2.23 14.64 2.42
CA PRO A 82 -2.58 15.99 2.82
C PRO A 82 -1.31 16.84 2.94
N ALA A 83 -1.35 18.08 2.45
CA ALA A 83 -0.17 18.97 2.42
C ALA A 83 0.50 19.11 3.80
N GLU A 84 -0.31 19.04 4.86
CA GLU A 84 0.03 19.09 6.28
C GLU A 84 1.01 17.98 6.73
N PHE A 85 1.08 16.88 5.98
CA PHE A 85 1.99 15.76 6.20
C PHE A 85 3.18 15.74 5.24
N ARG A 86 3.09 16.51 4.15
CA ARG A 86 4.17 16.64 3.16
C ARG A 86 5.32 17.52 3.68
N ASP A 87 5.01 18.40 4.62
CA ASP A 87 5.93 19.41 5.17
C ASP A 87 6.65 18.96 6.46
N GLN A 88 6.41 17.72 6.90
CA GLN A 88 7.10 17.16 8.06
C GLN A 88 8.43 16.54 7.58
N SER A 89 9.55 16.99 8.14
CA SER A 89 10.91 16.53 7.77
C SER A 89 11.14 15.01 7.90
N ASP A 90 10.25 14.33 8.61
CA ASP A 90 10.21 12.88 8.88
C ASP A 90 9.38 12.10 7.83
N ALA A 91 8.65 12.76 6.92
CA ALA A 91 7.69 12.09 6.03
C ALA A 91 8.31 10.94 5.21
N ALA A 92 9.56 11.07 4.75
CA ALA A 92 10.27 10.02 4.03
C ALA A 92 10.64 8.82 4.93
N SER A 93 11.06 9.08 6.17
CA SER A 93 11.40 8.03 7.15
C SER A 93 10.16 7.26 7.60
N ARG A 94 9.04 7.94 7.86
CA ARG A 94 7.74 7.30 8.15
C ARG A 94 7.21 6.49 6.98
N TYR A 95 7.26 7.05 5.76
CA TYR A 95 6.88 6.33 4.55
C TYR A 95 7.69 5.04 4.43
N GLY A 96 9.00 5.14 4.67
CA GLY A 96 9.89 4.01 4.60
C GLY A 96 9.59 2.91 5.60
N MET A 97 9.46 3.31 6.85
CA MET A 97 9.11 2.42 7.94
C MET A 97 7.76 1.73 7.72
N VAL A 98 6.78 2.40 7.10
CA VAL A 98 5.45 1.81 6.87
C VAL A 98 5.41 0.94 5.61
N ASN A 99 6.07 1.32 4.52
CA ASN A 99 5.94 0.56 3.26
C ASN A 99 6.96 -0.57 3.13
N HIS A 100 8.14 -0.40 3.72
CA HIS A 100 9.21 -1.42 3.68
C HIS A 100 9.30 -2.24 4.97
N HIS A 101 8.35 -2.09 5.91
CA HIS A 101 8.35 -2.95 7.11
C HIS A 101 8.24 -4.42 6.70
N ARG A 102 9.21 -5.21 7.15
CA ARG A 102 9.26 -6.67 6.94
C ARG A 102 9.56 -7.10 5.51
N GLU A 103 10.09 -6.22 4.65
CA GLU A 103 10.65 -6.64 3.36
C GLU A 103 11.73 -7.71 3.52
N ASP A 104 12.53 -7.60 4.59
CA ASP A 104 13.53 -8.61 5.00
C ASP A 104 12.93 -10.01 5.23
N ARG A 105 11.62 -10.11 5.45
CA ARG A 105 10.90 -11.36 5.72
C ARG A 105 10.09 -11.86 4.52
N SER A 106 10.01 -11.09 3.43
CA SER A 106 9.33 -11.50 2.21
C SER A 106 9.92 -10.79 0.98
N PRO A 107 10.95 -11.39 0.35
CA PRO A 107 11.64 -10.80 -0.79
C PRO A 107 10.73 -10.56 -2.00
N SER A 108 9.68 -11.36 -2.19
CA SER A 108 8.68 -11.17 -3.24
C SER A 108 7.80 -9.93 -3.01
N ILE A 109 7.46 -9.62 -1.76
CA ILE A 109 6.73 -8.40 -1.41
C ILE A 109 7.62 -7.17 -1.60
N ALA A 110 8.90 -7.25 -1.21
CA ALA A 110 9.86 -6.17 -1.47
C ALA A 110 9.98 -5.87 -2.97
N ARG A 111 10.06 -6.92 -3.79
CA ARG A 111 10.08 -6.79 -5.25
C ARG A 111 8.78 -6.18 -5.79
N LEU A 112 7.63 -6.64 -5.30
CA LEU A 112 6.32 -6.12 -5.70
C LEU A 112 6.18 -4.63 -5.38
N ASN A 113 6.56 -4.21 -4.17
CA ASN A 113 6.58 -2.81 -3.75
C ASN A 113 7.44 -1.96 -4.69
N ALA A 114 8.68 -2.37 -4.94
CA ALA A 114 9.59 -1.65 -5.82
C ALA A 114 9.03 -1.48 -7.25
N LEU A 115 8.35 -2.50 -7.78
CA LEU A 115 7.70 -2.45 -9.09
C LEU A 115 6.49 -1.51 -9.11
N VAL A 116 5.67 -1.52 -8.06
CA VAL A 116 4.54 -0.57 -7.92
C VAL A 116 5.05 0.86 -7.86
N GLU A 117 6.08 1.14 -7.05
CA GLU A 117 6.68 2.46 -6.93
C GLU A 117 7.32 2.94 -8.24
N ALA A 118 7.97 2.05 -8.99
CA ALA A 118 8.49 2.36 -10.31
C ALA A 118 7.36 2.76 -11.29
N ASN A 119 6.25 2.03 -11.28
CA ASN A 119 5.09 2.34 -12.11
C ASN A 119 4.44 3.69 -11.73
N LEU A 120 4.31 3.98 -10.43
CA LEU A 120 3.79 5.25 -9.95
C LEU A 120 4.70 6.43 -10.35
N ARG A 121 6.02 6.26 -10.24
CA ARG A 121 7.01 7.25 -10.69
C ARG A 121 6.93 7.48 -12.20
N ALA A 122 6.82 6.41 -13.00
CA ALA A 122 6.65 6.50 -14.45
C ALA A 122 5.36 7.26 -14.83
N ALA A 123 4.33 7.23 -13.97
CA ALA A 123 3.08 7.97 -14.14
C ALA A 123 3.11 9.41 -13.58
N GLY A 124 4.26 9.88 -13.08
CA GLY A 124 4.46 11.24 -12.57
C GLY A 124 4.07 11.47 -11.11
N ILE A 125 3.82 10.40 -10.33
CA ILE A 125 3.60 10.50 -8.89
C ILE A 125 4.96 10.60 -8.18
N ALA A 126 5.13 11.62 -7.35
CA ALA A 126 6.32 11.78 -6.53
C ALA A 126 6.29 10.77 -5.36
N VAL A 127 6.99 9.65 -5.53
CA VAL A 127 7.25 8.67 -4.48
C VAL A 127 8.62 8.99 -3.85
N PRO A 128 8.76 9.04 -2.51
CA PRO A 128 10.04 9.23 -1.85
C PRO A 128 11.08 8.19 -2.31
N HIS A 129 12.32 8.62 -2.53
CA HIS A 129 13.44 7.68 -2.73
C HIS A 129 13.99 7.31 -1.36
N GLN A 130 14.20 6.02 -1.12
CA GLN A 130 14.97 5.50 0.00
C GLN A 130 16.24 4.82 -0.49
#